data_AF-A0A521WCI3-F1
#
_entry.id   AF-A0A521WCI3-F1
#
_cell.length_a   1.000
_cell.length_b   1.000
_cell.length_c   1.000
_cell.angle_alpha   90.00
_cell.angle_beta   90.00
_cell.angle_gamma   90.00
#
_symmetry.space_group_name_H-M   'P 1'
#
loop_
_entity.id
_entity.type
_entity.pdbx_description
1 polymer ?
#
loop_
_entity_poly.entity_id
_entity_poly.type
_entity_poly.pdbx_seq_one_letter_code
_entity_poly.pdbx_strand_id
1 'polypeptide(L)' 'LFRSPEEAVKLGWAHGALVTTFPGDTTMATVEQVRAFAKGGSARIQR' A
#
# COMPACT_ATOMS: atom_id res chain seq x y z
N LEU A 1 0.86 -11.96 17.44
CA LEU A 1 2.09 -11.36 16.84
C LEU A 1 1.68 -10.04 16.21
N PHE A 2 1.74 -8.95 16.99
CA PHE A 2 1.47 -7.61 16.47
C PHE A 2 2.71 -7.11 15.73
N ARG A 3 2.48 -6.39 14.62
CA ARG A 3 3.55 -5.67 13.93
C ARG A 3 4.03 -4.51 14.78
N SER A 4 5.27 -4.08 14.57
CA SER A 4 5.75 -2.88 15.25
C SER A 4 4.92 -1.66 14.79
N PRO A 5 4.77 -0.63 15.64
CA PRO A 5 4.10 0.61 15.24
C PRO A 5 4.68 1.22 13.97
N GLU A 6 6.00 1.16 13.80
CA GLU A 6 6.70 1.67 12.62
C GLU A 6 6.29 0.92 11.35
N GLU A 7 6.21 -0.41 11.43
CA GLU A 7 5.76 -1.23 10.30
C GLU A 7 4.28 -0.92 9.96
N ALA A 8 3.42 -0.75 10.97
CA ALA A 8 2.02 -0.41 10.76
C ALA A 8 1.86 0.95 10.05
N VAL A 9 2.59 1.98 10.49
CA VAL A 9 2.58 3.30 9.86
C VAL A 9 3.08 3.20 8.41
N LYS A 10 4.18 2.47 8.17
CA LYS A 10 4.74 2.32 6.83
C LYS A 10 3.76 1.66 5.86
N LEU A 11 3.04 0.64 6.32
CA LEU A 11 2.02 -0.05 5.52
C LEU A 11 0.78 0.83 5.27
N GLY A 12 0.34 1.60 6.27
CA GLY A 12 -0.77 2.55 6.13
C GLY A 12 -0.46 3.65 5.11
N TRP A 13 0.74 4.25 5.20
CA TRP A 13 1.20 5.24 4.22
C TRP A 13 1.24 4.66 2.81
N ALA A 14 1.79 3.46 2.65
CA ALA A 14 1.86 2.78 1.36
C ALA A 14 0.48 2.51 0.75
N HIS A 15 -0.49 2.07 1.57
CA HIS A 15 -1.85 1.86 1.11
C HIS A 15 -2.53 3.18 0.72
N GLY A 16 -2.40 4.24 1.53
CA GLY A 16 -2.96 5.56 1.21
C GLY A 16 -2.42 6.15 -0.09
N ALA A 17 -1.13 5.96 -0.38
CA ALA A 17 -0.54 6.36 -1.66
C ALA A 17 -1.10 5.58 -2.85
N LEU A 18 -1.41 4.29 -2.66
CA LEU A 18 -2.02 3.46 -3.71
C LEU A 18 -3.47 3.85 -4.00
N VAL A 19 -4.25 4.23 -2.98
CA VAL A 19 -5.67 4.61 -3.12
C VAL A 19 -5.88 5.69 -4.19
N THR A 20 -4.97 6.66 -4.31
CA THR A 20 -5.09 7.76 -5.30
C THR A 20 -4.93 7.32 -6.76
N THR A 21 -4.57 6.05 -7.00
CA THR A 21 -4.39 5.47 -8.32
C THR A 21 -5.56 4.58 -8.76
N PHE A 22 -6.52 4.31 -7.87
CA PHE A 22 -7.73 3.55 -8.17
C PHE A 22 -8.94 4.47 -8.28
N PRO A 23 -9.82 4.29 -9.29
CA PRO A 23 -11.06 5.05 -9.38
C PRO A 23 -12.10 4.56 -8.36
N GLY A 24 -12.91 5.49 -7.84
CA GLY A 24 -14.02 5.22 -6.92
C GLY A 24 -13.66 5.38 -5.44
N ASP A 25 -14.64 5.11 -4.57
CA ASP A 25 -14.53 5.32 -3.12
C ASP A 25 -13.88 4.13 -2.38
N THR A 26 -13.73 3.01 -3.07
CA THR A 26 -13.07 1.80 -2.55
C THR A 26 -11.85 1.48 -3.40
N THR A 27 -10.84 0.89 -2.76
CA THR A 27 -9.60 0.51 -3.42
C THR A 27 -9.55 -1.00 -3.70
N MET A 28 -8.98 -1.35 -4.84
CA MET A 28 -8.65 -2.73 -5.22
C MET A 28 -7.18 -3.08 -4.93
N ALA A 29 -6.47 -2.28 -4.13
CA ALA A 29 -5.09 -2.54 -3.74
C ALA A 29 -4.99 -3.84 -2.92
N THR A 30 -4.14 -4.76 -3.37
CA THR A 30 -3.85 -6.02 -2.67
C THR A 30 -2.81 -5.83 -1.57
N VAL A 31 -2.79 -6.74 -0.59
CA VAL A 31 -1.80 -6.74 0.50
C VAL A 31 -0.37 -6.86 -0.06
N GLU A 32 -0.18 -7.66 -1.10
CA GLU A 32 1.09 -7.85 -1.81
C GLU A 32 1.59 -6.53 -2.41
N GLN A 33 0.72 -5.78 -3.09
CA GLN A 33 1.05 -4.46 -3.64
C GLN A 33 1.44 -3.46 -2.55
N VAL A 34 0.70 -3.43 -1.44
CA VAL A 34 1.02 -2.56 -0.29
C VAL A 34 2.39 -2.90 0.29
N ARG A 35 2.68 -4.19 0.51
CA ARG A 35 3.98 -4.64 1.04
C ARG A 35 5.13 -4.36 0.07
N ALA A 36 4.91 -4.53 -1.23
CA ALA A 36 5.91 -4.24 -2.25
C ALA A 36 6.22 -2.73 -2.31
N PHE A 37 5.19 -1.89 -2.28
CA PHE A 37 5.34 -0.43 -2.29
C PHE A 37 6.02 0.07 -1.01
N ALA A 38 5.65 -0.47 0.16
CA ALA A 38 6.29 -0.15 1.44
C ALA A 38 7.80 -0.50 1.50
N LYS A 39 8.31 -1.34 0.59
CA LYS A 39 9.74 -1.66 0.49
C LYS A 39 10.53 -0.67 -0.38
N GLY A 40 9.88 0.32 -1.00
CA GLY A 40 10.54 1.37 -1.78
C GLY A 40 10.49 1.19 -3.31
N GLY A 41 9.63 0.31 -3.83
CA GLY A 41 9.36 0.23 -5.27
C GLY A 41 8.44 1.37 -5.73
N SER A 42 8.52 1.79 -7.00
CA SER A 42 7.49 2.68 -7.56
C SER A 42 6.17 1.91 -7.67
N ALA A 43 5.05 2.50 -7.24
CA ALA A 43 3.70 1.97 -7.48
C ALA A 43 3.33 2.18 -8.96
N ARG A 44 4.02 1.48 -9.85
CA ARG A 44 3.51 1.29 -11.21
C ARG A 44 2.55 0.12 -11.11
N ILE A 45 1.28 0.37 -11.43
CA ILE A 45 0.30 -0.69 -11.60
C ILE A 45 0.83 -1.62 -12.70
N GLN A 46 1.20 -2.83 -12.31
CA GLN A 46 1.32 -3.94 -13.25
C GLN A 46 -0.10 -4.37 -13.58
N ARG A 47 -0.47 -4.26 -14.86
CA ARG A 47 -1.76 -4.68 -15.40
C ARG A 47 -1.63 -6.07 -16.00
#